data_AF-A0A8C7N8C7-F1
#
_entry.id   AF-A0A8C7N8C7-F1
#
_cell.length_a   1.000
_cell.length_b   1.000
_cell.length_c   1.000
_cell.angle_alpha   90.00
_cell.angle_beta   90.00
_cell.angle_gamma   90.00
#
_symmetry.space_group_name_H-M   'P 1'
#
loop_
_entity.id
_entity.type
_entity.pdbx_description
1 polymer ?
#
loop_
_entity_poly.entity_id
_entity_poly.type
_entity_poly.pdbx_seq_one_letter_code
_entity_poly.pdbx_strand_id
1 'polypeptide(L)'
;MPKAGKGKPTQKEKVCHPYSRKAAYLASQEIRLGKKERQKSEKATRLNSIGDKLQWFQSQLDSEKTEFTKQDACHIIERYLQRFDGELDQIELVNGIKGRQGRLHGSRETVIKQTVERETALYHGNGFEIPDIINSKHLKTFREWSGDLKKLPNIKMRKFSSRGTGRTGGGEEEEGTAAGEEEEETAAGEEEEGTAAGEEEEALMKDSDSDAQEDAP
;
A
#
# COMPACT_ATOMS: atom_id res chain seq x y z
N MET A 1 50.17 -19.03 44.02
CA MET A 1 49.55 -18.68 42.71
C MET A 1 48.18 -19.35 42.62
N PRO A 2 47.06 -18.62 42.52
CA PRO A 2 45.75 -19.25 42.33
C PRO A 2 45.52 -19.62 40.86
N LYS A 3 44.84 -20.75 40.61
CA LYS A 3 44.62 -21.34 39.28
C LYS A 3 43.61 -20.52 38.45
N ALA A 4 43.92 -20.33 37.17
CA ALA A 4 43.08 -19.65 36.19
C ALA A 4 41.65 -20.23 36.14
N GLY A 5 40.66 -19.34 36.24
CA GLY A 5 39.24 -19.67 36.12
C GLY A 5 38.92 -20.18 34.72
N LYS A 6 38.26 -21.35 34.66
CA LYS A 6 37.72 -21.91 33.42
C LYS A 6 36.65 -20.95 32.87
N GLY A 7 36.87 -20.41 31.67
CA GLY A 7 35.91 -19.57 30.97
C GLY A 7 34.56 -20.28 30.83
N LYS A 8 33.46 -19.55 31.09
CA LYS A 8 32.09 -20.05 30.85
C LYS A 8 31.98 -20.46 29.38
N PRO A 9 31.52 -21.69 29.05
CA PRO A 9 31.27 -22.05 27.68
C PRO A 9 30.13 -21.15 27.16
N THR A 10 30.35 -20.49 26.03
CA THR A 10 29.30 -19.85 25.24
C THR A 10 28.20 -20.89 25.01
N GLN A 11 27.05 -20.73 25.68
CA GLN A 11 25.94 -21.65 25.56
C GLN A 11 25.50 -21.62 24.10
N LYS A 12 25.79 -22.71 23.37
CA LYS A 12 25.29 -22.92 22.02
C LYS A 12 23.78 -22.74 22.06
N GLU A 13 23.26 -21.89 21.17
CA GLU A 13 21.84 -21.60 21.07
C GLU A 13 21.07 -22.92 20.98
N LYS A 14 20.29 -23.24 22.01
CA LYS A 14 19.63 -24.53 22.11
C LYS A 14 18.54 -24.58 21.05
N VAL A 15 18.66 -25.51 20.10
CA VAL A 15 17.61 -25.80 19.11
C VAL A 15 16.33 -26.13 19.87
N CYS A 16 15.29 -25.34 19.65
CA CYS A 16 14.00 -25.53 20.28
C CYS A 16 13.25 -26.66 19.58
N HIS A 17 12.64 -27.57 20.34
CA HIS A 17 11.78 -28.60 19.76
C HIS A 17 10.55 -27.94 19.10
N PRO A 18 10.11 -28.37 17.90
CA PRO A 18 9.06 -27.70 17.13
C PRO A 18 7.73 -27.56 17.90
N TYR A 19 7.38 -28.53 18.74
CA TYR A 19 6.16 -28.51 19.56
C TYR A 19 6.36 -27.93 20.98
N SER A 20 7.48 -27.28 21.25
CA SER A 20 7.71 -26.62 22.54
C SER A 20 6.91 -25.32 22.64
N ARG A 21 6.54 -24.92 23.87
CA ARG A 21 5.93 -23.60 24.15
C ARG A 21 6.78 -22.44 23.59
N LYS A 22 8.11 -22.54 23.67
CA LYS A 22 9.02 -21.52 23.12
C LYS A 22 8.94 -21.46 21.59
N ALA A 23 8.82 -22.60 20.90
CA ALA A 23 8.63 -22.64 19.46
C ALA A 23 7.25 -22.06 19.06
N ALA A 24 6.18 -22.43 19.78
CA ALA A 24 4.85 -21.87 19.55
C ALA A 24 4.82 -20.34 19.74
N TYR A 25 5.50 -19.82 20.77
CA TYR A 25 5.62 -18.38 20.98
C TYR A 25 6.34 -17.67 19.82
N LEU A 26 7.47 -18.22 19.37
CA LEU A 26 8.22 -17.67 18.23
C LEU A 26 7.40 -17.71 16.94
N ALA A 27 6.70 -18.80 16.66
CA ALA A 27 5.83 -18.94 15.51
C ALA A 27 4.68 -17.90 15.53
N SER A 28 4.01 -17.73 16.67
CA SER A 28 2.96 -16.71 16.84
C SER A 28 3.50 -15.29 16.66
N GLN A 29 4.71 -15.01 17.15
CA GLN A 29 5.37 -13.73 16.95
C GLN A 29 5.68 -13.49 15.47
N GLU A 30 6.22 -14.49 14.77
CA GLU A 30 6.51 -14.44 13.33
C GLU A 30 5.24 -14.22 12.51
N ILE A 31 4.16 -14.94 12.80
CA ILE A 31 2.86 -14.74 12.14
C ILE A 31 2.37 -13.30 12.33
N ARG A 32 2.47 -12.76 13.55
CA ARG A 32 2.06 -11.37 13.84
C ARG A 32 2.91 -10.36 13.06
N LEU A 33 4.23 -10.56 13.03
CA LEU A 33 5.14 -9.70 12.27
C LEU A 33 4.88 -9.81 10.76
N GLY A 34 4.64 -11.02 10.25
CA GLY A 34 4.29 -11.28 8.85
C GLY A 34 2.98 -10.59 8.45
N LYS A 35 1.93 -10.67 9.28
CA LYS A 35 0.67 -9.93 9.06
C LYS A 35 0.91 -8.42 9.00
N LYS A 36 1.69 -7.87 9.95
CA LYS A 36 2.01 -6.45 10.01
C LYS A 36 2.78 -6.00 8.77
N GLU A 37 3.76 -6.78 8.32
CA GLU A 37 4.53 -6.46 7.12
C GLU A 37 3.69 -6.57 5.85
N ARG A 38 2.83 -7.59 5.76
CA ARG A 38 1.87 -7.72 4.66
C ARG A 38 0.98 -6.48 4.53
N GLN A 39 0.39 -6.02 5.64
CA GLN A 39 -0.43 -4.80 5.64
C GLN A 39 0.34 -3.55 5.18
N LYS A 40 1.61 -3.41 5.55
CA LYS A 40 2.45 -2.30 5.04
C LYS A 40 2.67 -2.43 3.54
N SER A 41 2.98 -3.63 3.06
CA SER A 41 3.23 -3.88 1.64
C SER A 41 1.98 -3.66 0.78
N GLU A 42 0.80 -4.04 1.28
CA GLU A 42 -0.50 -3.81 0.63
C GLU A 42 -0.81 -2.31 0.53
N LYS A 43 -0.62 -1.57 1.63
CA LYS A 43 -0.76 -0.10 1.65
C LYS A 43 0.21 0.58 0.69
N ALA A 44 1.48 0.16 0.68
CA ALA A 44 2.47 0.69 -0.24
C ALA A 44 2.11 0.41 -1.71
N THR A 45 1.67 -0.82 -2.02
CA THR A 45 1.23 -1.21 -3.37
C THR A 45 0.03 -0.39 -3.84
N ARG A 46 -0.92 -0.12 -2.94
CA ARG A 46 -2.08 0.74 -3.23
C ARG A 46 -1.65 2.17 -3.55
N LEU A 47 -0.78 2.75 -2.72
CA LEU A 47 -0.27 4.11 -2.93
C LEU A 47 0.57 4.22 -4.21
N ASN A 48 1.41 3.23 -4.49
CA ASN A 48 2.18 3.16 -5.73
C ASN A 48 1.26 3.10 -6.95
N SER A 49 0.25 2.24 -6.95
CA SER A 49 -0.73 2.16 -8.04
C SER A 49 -1.42 3.51 -8.33
N ILE A 50 -1.74 4.27 -7.28
CA ILE A 50 -2.30 5.63 -7.40
C ILE A 50 -1.25 6.59 -7.96
N GLY A 51 -0.03 6.55 -7.43
CA GLY A 51 1.09 7.36 -7.90
C GLY A 51 1.38 7.16 -9.39
N ASP A 52 1.48 5.90 -9.83
CA ASP A 52 1.72 5.53 -11.23
C ASP A 52 0.60 6.04 -12.15
N LYS A 53 -0.65 5.89 -11.71
CA LYS A 53 -1.82 6.44 -12.43
C LYS A 53 -1.66 7.95 -12.60
N LEU A 54 -1.39 8.67 -11.51
CA LEU A 54 -1.24 10.12 -11.53
C LEU A 54 -0.06 10.58 -12.37
N GLN A 55 1.07 9.89 -12.29
CA GLN A 55 2.25 10.19 -13.09
C GLN A 55 1.96 10.02 -14.58
N TRP A 56 1.20 8.99 -14.96
CA TRP A 56 0.72 8.86 -16.34
C TRP A 56 -0.12 10.08 -16.74
N PHE A 57 -1.09 10.49 -15.92
CA PHE A 57 -1.92 11.66 -16.24
C PHE A 57 -1.08 12.93 -16.37
N GLN A 58 -0.11 13.15 -15.48
CA GLN A 58 0.81 14.28 -15.53
C GLN A 58 1.61 14.30 -16.85
N SER A 59 2.09 13.14 -17.32
CA SER A 59 2.84 13.02 -18.58
C SER A 59 2.02 13.34 -19.83
N GLN A 60 0.69 13.19 -19.76
CA GLN A 60 -0.21 13.46 -20.89
C GLN A 60 -0.70 14.90 -20.93
N LEU A 61 -0.45 15.69 -19.89
CA LEU A 61 -0.82 17.09 -19.86
C LEU A 61 0.20 17.91 -20.67
N ASP A 62 -0.33 18.71 -21.59
CA ASP A 62 0.47 19.72 -22.27
C ASP A 62 0.93 20.76 -21.24
N SER A 63 2.22 21.12 -21.30
CA SER A 63 2.82 22.10 -20.40
C SER A 63 2.33 23.52 -20.68
N GLU A 64 2.00 23.82 -21.94
CA GLU A 64 1.65 25.17 -22.39
C GLU A 64 0.18 25.52 -22.16
N LYS A 65 -0.70 24.52 -22.16
CA LYS A 65 -2.15 24.73 -22.03
C LYS A 65 -2.55 25.09 -20.60
N THR A 66 -3.06 26.29 -20.34
CA THR A 66 -3.38 26.75 -18.98
C THR A 66 -4.75 26.29 -18.45
N GLU A 67 -5.66 25.92 -19.36
CA GLU A 67 -7.04 25.59 -19.04
C GLU A 67 -7.45 24.32 -19.79
N PHE A 68 -7.99 23.34 -19.06
CA PHE A 68 -8.56 22.13 -19.65
C PHE A 68 -10.07 22.18 -19.56
N THR A 69 -10.71 21.84 -20.67
CA THR A 69 -12.16 21.66 -20.71
C THR A 69 -12.52 20.26 -20.22
N LYS A 70 -13.81 20.06 -19.96
CA LYS A 70 -14.32 18.74 -19.65
C LYS A 70 -14.12 17.74 -20.81
N GLN A 71 -14.20 18.20 -22.06
CA GLN A 71 -13.96 17.35 -23.22
C GLN A 71 -12.50 16.88 -23.27
N ASP A 72 -11.56 17.78 -22.96
CA ASP A 72 -10.15 17.40 -22.85
C ASP A 72 -9.93 16.32 -21.79
N ALA A 73 -10.60 16.45 -20.63
CA ALA A 73 -10.55 15.44 -19.57
C ALA A 73 -11.04 14.07 -20.06
N CYS A 74 -12.15 14.03 -20.80
CA CYS A 74 -12.65 12.80 -21.41
C CYS A 74 -11.65 12.21 -22.41
N HIS A 75 -11.07 13.01 -23.31
CA HIS A 75 -10.07 12.53 -24.27
C HIS A 75 -8.81 11.98 -23.59
N ILE A 76 -8.35 12.60 -22.49
CA ILE A 76 -7.21 12.09 -21.73
C ILE A 76 -7.57 10.75 -21.07
N ILE A 77 -8.79 10.60 -20.55
CA ILE A 77 -9.26 9.32 -19.98
C ILE A 77 -9.36 8.23 -21.05
N GLU A 78 -9.88 8.53 -22.24
CA GLU A 78 -9.95 7.57 -23.34
C GLU A 78 -8.55 7.05 -23.72
N ARG A 79 -7.57 7.95 -23.83
CA ARG A 79 -6.16 7.57 -24.03
C ARG A 79 -5.62 6.72 -22.87
N TYR A 80 -6.06 6.97 -21.64
CA TYR A 80 -5.65 6.16 -20.48
C TYR A 80 -6.19 4.74 -20.58
N LEU A 81 -7.45 4.57 -20.98
CA LEU A 81 -8.07 3.25 -21.14
C LEU A 81 -7.38 2.43 -22.24
N GLN A 82 -6.90 3.08 -23.29
CA GLN A 82 -6.20 2.48 -24.43
C GLN A 82 -4.71 2.25 -24.21
N ARG A 83 -4.16 2.57 -23.02
CA ARG A 83 -2.71 2.52 -22.75
C ARG A 83 -2.08 1.14 -22.93
N PHE A 84 -2.88 0.07 -22.85
CA PHE A 84 -2.41 -1.31 -22.97
C PHE A 84 -2.65 -1.93 -24.35
N ASP A 85 -3.28 -1.21 -25.29
CA ASP A 85 -3.62 -1.77 -26.60
C ASP A 85 -2.37 -2.28 -27.32
N GLY A 86 -1.27 -1.53 -27.30
CA GLY A 86 0.00 -1.98 -27.88
C GLY A 86 0.62 -3.22 -27.19
N GLU A 87 0.42 -3.39 -25.88
CA GLU A 87 0.88 -4.60 -25.16
C GLU A 87 0.00 -5.81 -25.54
N LEU A 88 -1.31 -5.61 -25.66
CA LEU A 88 -2.25 -6.65 -26.09
C LEU A 88 -2.00 -7.08 -27.53
N ASP A 89 -1.79 -6.14 -28.45
CA ASP A 89 -1.46 -6.40 -29.86
C ASP A 89 -0.16 -7.20 -29.98
N GLN A 90 0.86 -6.87 -29.17
CA GLN A 90 2.11 -7.60 -29.14
C GLN A 90 1.93 -9.04 -28.65
N ILE A 91 1.11 -9.25 -27.61
CA ILE A 91 0.78 -10.59 -27.11
C ILE A 91 0.01 -11.38 -28.16
N GLU A 92 -0.96 -10.76 -28.83
CA GLU A 92 -1.73 -11.38 -29.90
C GLU A 92 -0.83 -11.77 -31.08
N LEU A 93 0.08 -10.89 -31.50
CA LEU A 93 1.03 -11.17 -32.56
C LEU A 93 1.94 -12.36 -32.22
N VAL A 94 2.51 -12.39 -31.02
CA VAL A 94 3.38 -13.48 -30.56
C VAL A 94 2.62 -14.81 -30.52
N ASN A 95 1.37 -14.80 -30.05
CA ASN A 95 0.53 -15.99 -30.03
C ASN A 95 -0.01 -16.40 -31.42
N GLY A 96 -0.11 -15.45 -32.35
CA GLY A 96 -0.54 -15.67 -33.74
C GLY A 96 0.53 -16.30 -34.63
N ILE A 97 1.81 -16.26 -34.22
CA ILE A 97 2.90 -16.94 -34.94
C ILE A 97 2.69 -18.45 -34.82
N LYS A 98 2.23 -19.07 -35.91
CA LYS A 98 1.93 -20.51 -35.98
C LYS A 98 3.19 -21.33 -35.69
N GLY A 99 3.14 -22.12 -34.62
CA GLY A 99 4.18 -23.06 -34.23
C GLY A 99 3.70 -24.05 -33.15
N ARG A 100 4.54 -25.03 -32.80
CA ARG A 100 4.29 -25.97 -31.68
C ARG A 100 4.57 -25.32 -30.33
N GLN A 101 4.12 -24.10 -30.11
CA GLN A 101 4.31 -23.37 -28.86
C GLN A 101 2.95 -23.16 -28.20
N GLY A 102 2.87 -23.38 -26.90
CA GLY A 102 1.67 -23.10 -26.11
C GLY A 102 1.42 -21.59 -26.01
N ARG A 103 0.23 -21.21 -25.53
CA ARG A 103 -0.14 -19.80 -25.32
C ARG A 103 0.86 -19.11 -24.38
N LEU A 104 1.54 -18.09 -24.89
CA LEU A 104 2.48 -17.27 -24.13
C LEU A 104 1.74 -16.07 -23.51
N HIS A 105 2.27 -15.57 -22.39
CA HIS A 105 1.78 -14.37 -21.68
C HIS A 105 0.31 -14.39 -21.24
N GLY A 106 -0.30 -15.58 -21.14
CA GLY A 106 -1.73 -15.70 -20.87
C GLY A 106 -2.20 -15.12 -19.54
N SER A 107 -1.37 -15.18 -18.49
CA SER A 107 -1.68 -14.58 -17.18
C SER A 107 -1.69 -13.05 -17.25
N ARG A 108 -0.68 -12.45 -17.92
CA ARG A 108 -0.56 -11.00 -18.09
C ARG A 108 -1.70 -10.45 -18.93
N GLU A 109 -2.02 -11.10 -20.04
CA GLU A 109 -3.14 -10.74 -20.91
C GLU A 109 -4.47 -10.71 -20.13
N THR A 110 -4.74 -11.73 -19.31
CA THR A 110 -5.95 -11.78 -18.47
C THR A 110 -5.99 -10.63 -17.46
N VAL A 111 -4.88 -10.34 -16.78
CA VAL A 111 -4.81 -9.24 -15.80
C VAL A 111 -5.06 -7.88 -16.47
N ILE A 112 -4.48 -7.64 -17.65
CA ILE A 112 -4.71 -6.41 -18.42
C ILE A 112 -6.17 -6.30 -18.82
N LYS A 113 -6.74 -7.34 -19.43
CA LYS A 113 -8.14 -7.34 -19.88
C LYS A 113 -9.11 -7.07 -18.73
N GLN A 114 -8.92 -7.72 -17.59
CA GLN A 114 -9.72 -7.47 -16.38
C GLN A 114 -9.56 -6.04 -15.85
N THR A 115 -8.35 -5.48 -15.93
CA THR A 115 -8.09 -4.09 -15.50
C THR A 115 -8.80 -3.10 -16.41
N VAL A 116 -8.64 -3.24 -17.73
CA VAL A 116 -9.28 -2.37 -18.74
C VAL A 116 -10.79 -2.48 -18.65
N GLU A 117 -11.34 -3.68 -18.48
CA GLU A 117 -12.78 -3.91 -18.30
C GLU A 117 -13.32 -3.16 -17.08
N ARG A 118 -12.64 -3.28 -15.92
CA ARG A 118 -13.03 -2.58 -14.69
C ARG A 118 -12.97 -1.07 -14.86
N GLU A 119 -11.89 -0.54 -15.44
CA GLU A 119 -11.72 0.90 -15.66
C GLU A 119 -12.75 1.46 -16.64
N THR A 120 -13.06 0.71 -17.70
CA THR A 120 -14.08 1.05 -18.71
C THR A 120 -15.47 1.05 -18.08
N ALA A 121 -15.80 0.05 -17.25
CA ALA A 121 -17.06 0.00 -16.53
C ALA A 121 -17.22 1.21 -15.57
N LEU A 122 -16.15 1.60 -14.87
CA LEU A 122 -16.15 2.80 -14.03
C LEU A 122 -16.39 4.08 -14.85
N TYR A 123 -15.74 4.22 -16.00
CA TYR A 123 -15.89 5.40 -16.85
C TYR A 123 -17.31 5.57 -17.41
N HIS A 124 -17.94 4.48 -17.83
CA HIS A 124 -19.28 4.50 -18.40
C HIS A 124 -20.38 4.57 -17.32
N GLY A 125 -20.15 3.98 -16.15
CA GLY A 125 -21.08 3.97 -15.03
C GLY A 125 -20.86 5.11 -14.03
N ASN A 126 -20.10 4.84 -12.98
CA ASN A 126 -20.01 5.67 -11.78
C ASN A 126 -19.13 6.93 -11.93
N GLY A 127 -18.38 7.02 -13.03
CA GLY A 127 -17.39 8.05 -13.30
C GLY A 127 -15.98 7.59 -12.90
N PHE A 128 -15.05 7.85 -13.81
CA PHE A 128 -13.62 7.60 -13.64
C PHE A 128 -12.96 8.76 -12.91
N GLU A 129 -12.21 8.45 -11.85
CA GLU A 129 -11.59 9.46 -11.00
C GLU A 129 -10.19 9.84 -11.50
N ILE A 130 -9.98 11.13 -11.78
CA ILE A 130 -8.70 11.71 -12.21
C ILE A 130 -8.44 13.02 -11.44
N PRO A 131 -7.21 13.55 -11.46
CA PRO A 131 -6.92 14.88 -10.92
C PRO A 131 -7.81 15.95 -11.54
N ASP A 132 -8.22 16.93 -10.73
CA ASP A 132 -8.98 18.07 -11.23
C ASP A 132 -8.07 18.98 -12.08
N ILE A 133 -8.11 18.75 -13.38
CA ILE A 133 -7.39 19.53 -14.38
C ILE A 133 -8.20 20.73 -14.89
N ILE A 134 -9.48 20.83 -14.54
CA ILE A 134 -10.34 21.94 -14.97
C ILE A 134 -10.04 23.19 -14.14
N ASN A 135 -9.82 23.02 -12.84
CA ASN A 135 -9.46 24.13 -11.97
C ASN A 135 -7.98 24.48 -12.12
N SER A 136 -7.68 25.72 -12.51
CA SER A 136 -6.33 26.22 -12.70
C SER A 136 -5.45 26.15 -11.45
N LYS A 137 -6.02 26.30 -10.24
CA LYS A 137 -5.27 26.15 -8.98
C LYS A 137 -4.82 24.69 -8.78
N HIS A 138 -5.74 23.75 -8.96
CA HIS A 138 -5.47 22.32 -8.77
C HIS A 138 -4.53 21.78 -9.86
N LEU A 139 -4.67 22.30 -11.09
CA LEU A 139 -3.77 22.01 -12.19
C LEU A 139 -2.32 22.42 -11.88
N LYS A 140 -2.09 23.61 -11.31
CA LYS A 140 -0.75 24.05 -10.92
C LYS A 140 -0.14 23.13 -9.86
N THR A 141 -0.90 22.81 -8.80
CA THR A 141 -0.44 21.89 -7.76
C THR A 141 -0.14 20.50 -8.32
N PHE A 142 -0.93 20.04 -9.30
CA PHE A 142 -0.73 18.75 -9.94
C PHE A 142 0.48 18.75 -10.89
N ARG A 143 0.76 19.86 -11.57
CA ARG A 143 1.96 20.02 -12.41
C ARG A 143 3.25 20.03 -11.61
N GLU A 144 3.26 20.75 -10.50
CA GLU A 144 4.43 20.87 -9.60
C GLU A 144 4.65 19.61 -8.75
N TRP A 145 3.71 18.67 -8.77
CA TRP A 145 3.83 17.43 -8.03
C TRP A 145 4.99 16.59 -8.58
N SER A 146 5.96 16.29 -7.70
CA SER A 146 7.21 15.62 -8.05
C SER A 146 7.14 14.08 -7.98
N GLY A 147 5.94 13.49 -7.95
CA GLY A 147 5.77 12.05 -7.72
C GLY A 147 5.86 11.62 -6.25
N ASP A 148 5.95 12.56 -5.30
CA ASP A 148 5.99 12.22 -3.86
C ASP A 148 4.62 11.75 -3.38
N LEU A 149 4.54 10.47 -3.00
CA LEU A 149 3.31 9.82 -2.54
C LEU A 149 2.76 10.43 -1.24
N LYS A 150 3.58 11.12 -0.44
CA LYS A 150 3.11 11.81 0.77
C LYS A 150 2.25 13.03 0.45
N LYS A 151 2.39 13.59 -0.76
CA LYS A 151 1.64 14.78 -1.22
C LYS A 151 0.36 14.42 -1.97
N LEU A 152 0.03 13.13 -2.10
CA LEU A 152 -1.22 12.67 -2.71
C LEU A 152 -2.48 13.31 -2.10
N PRO A 153 -2.60 13.48 -0.77
CA PRO A 153 -3.79 14.11 -0.18
C PRO A 153 -4.02 15.57 -0.61
N ASN A 154 -2.96 16.25 -1.08
CA ASN A 154 -3.06 17.64 -1.54
C ASN A 154 -3.61 17.74 -2.97
N ILE A 155 -3.60 16.63 -3.73
CA ILE A 155 -4.12 16.59 -5.10
C ILE A 155 -5.61 16.36 -5.03
N LYS A 156 -6.40 17.32 -5.54
CA LYS A 156 -7.85 17.18 -5.63
C LYS A 156 -8.22 16.28 -6.81
N MET A 157 -9.01 15.26 -6.51
CA MET A 157 -9.53 14.30 -7.49
C MET A 157 -10.97 14.63 -7.85
N ARG A 158 -11.37 14.34 -9.09
CA ARG A 158 -12.71 14.57 -9.62
C ARG A 158 -13.13 13.42 -10.53
N LYS A 159 -14.42 13.07 -10.48
CA LYS A 159 -15.01 11.99 -11.30
C LYS A 159 -15.54 12.52 -12.62
N PHE A 160 -15.22 11.82 -13.71
CA PHE A 160 -15.65 12.12 -15.06
C PHE A 160 -16.27 10.88 -15.70
N SER A 161 -17.39 11.05 -16.40
CA SER A 161 -18.08 9.97 -17.13
C SER A 161 -18.13 10.29 -18.61
N SER A 162 -18.19 9.26 -19.46
CA SER A 162 -18.34 9.41 -20.92
C SER A 162 -19.61 10.17 -21.31
N ARG A 163 -20.65 10.07 -20.47
CA ARG A 163 -21.84 10.90 -20.59
C ARG A 163 -21.50 12.28 -20.05
N GLY A 164 -21.23 13.24 -20.92
CA GLY A 164 -21.07 14.65 -20.58
C GLY A 164 -22.22 15.14 -19.68
N THR A 165 -22.00 15.13 -18.37
CA THR A 165 -22.93 15.52 -17.28
C THR A 165 -24.04 16.49 -17.70
N GLY A 166 -25.26 15.96 -17.76
CA GLY A 166 -26.45 16.69 -17.34
C GLY A 166 -26.72 16.42 -15.87
N ARG A 167 -25.87 16.91 -14.96
CA ARG A 167 -26.16 17.13 -13.54
C ARG A 167 -25.32 18.32 -13.08
N THR A 168 -25.75 19.50 -13.47
CA THR A 168 -25.44 20.73 -12.72
C THR A 168 -26.39 20.79 -11.54
N GLY A 169 -25.85 20.80 -10.33
CA GLY A 169 -26.58 21.06 -9.10
C GLY A 169 -25.56 21.23 -7.99
N GLY A 170 -25.34 22.48 -7.57
CA GLY A 170 -24.48 22.82 -6.45
C GLY A 170 -24.93 22.13 -5.17
N GLY A 171 -23.97 21.87 -4.30
CA GLY A 171 -24.18 21.22 -3.02
C GLY A 171 -22.83 20.89 -2.39
N GLU A 172 -22.35 21.86 -1.62
CA GLU A 172 -21.55 21.70 -0.40
C GLU A 172 -20.11 21.18 -0.51
N GLU A 173 -19.22 22.03 -0.02
CA GLU A 173 -17.92 21.66 0.54
C GLU A 173 -18.15 20.64 1.65
N GLU A 174 -17.86 19.36 1.39
CA GLU A 174 -17.48 18.46 2.47
C GLU A 174 -15.96 18.45 2.58
N GLU A 175 -15.49 19.13 3.62
CA GLU A 175 -14.20 18.88 4.25
C GLU A 175 -14.23 17.46 4.84
N GLY A 176 -14.04 16.45 3.98
CA GLY A 176 -13.87 15.07 4.40
C GLY A 176 -12.50 14.87 5.01
N THR A 177 -12.38 15.07 6.33
CA THR A 177 -11.36 14.39 7.13
C THR A 177 -11.43 12.90 6.85
N ALA A 178 -10.31 12.31 6.45
CA ALA A 178 -10.16 10.87 6.27
C ALA A 178 -10.33 10.15 7.63
N ALA A 179 -11.57 9.84 7.99
CA ALA A 179 -11.89 8.80 8.94
C ALA A 179 -11.81 7.48 8.19
N GLY A 180 -10.89 6.61 8.62
CA GLY A 180 -10.74 5.27 8.08
C GLY A 180 -12.03 4.49 8.26
N GLU A 181 -12.48 3.85 7.17
CA GLU A 181 -13.43 2.76 7.24
C GLU A 181 -12.74 1.62 7.99
N GLU A 182 -13.07 1.46 9.27
CA GLU A 182 -12.88 0.21 10.00
C GLU A 182 -13.96 -0.75 9.51
N GLU A 183 -13.56 -1.74 8.71
CA GLU A 183 -14.39 -2.91 8.46
C GLU A 183 -14.44 -3.74 9.75
N GLU A 184 -15.59 -3.69 10.42
CA GLU A 184 -15.96 -4.55 11.54
C GLU A 184 -16.21 -5.97 11.01
N GLU A 185 -15.17 -6.82 10.97
CA GLU A 185 -15.35 -8.27 10.90
C GLU A 185 -15.68 -8.79 12.30
N THR A 186 -16.93 -9.23 12.47
CA THR A 186 -17.42 -9.90 13.66
C THR A 186 -16.80 -11.29 13.79
N ALA A 187 -15.81 -11.43 14.68
CA ALA A 187 -15.29 -12.73 15.09
C ALA A 187 -16.04 -13.20 16.35
N ALA A 188 -16.73 -14.34 16.20
CA ALA A 188 -17.50 -15.02 17.22
C ALA A 188 -16.68 -15.27 18.50
N GLY A 189 -17.33 -15.03 19.64
CA GLY A 189 -16.79 -15.31 20.97
C GLY A 189 -16.74 -16.80 21.26
N GLU A 190 -15.64 -17.20 21.89
CA GLU A 190 -15.61 -18.33 22.82
C GLU A 190 -15.02 -17.78 24.13
N GLU A 191 -15.87 -17.80 25.15
CA GLU A 191 -15.50 -17.57 26.55
C GLU A 191 -14.73 -18.78 27.04
N GLU A 192 -13.58 -18.59 27.68
CA GLU A 192 -13.03 -19.56 28.62
C GLU A 192 -12.54 -18.82 29.87
N GLU A 193 -12.97 -19.40 30.98
CA GLU A 193 -13.06 -18.86 32.33
C GLU A 193 -11.70 -18.68 33.00
N GLY A 194 -11.65 -17.78 33.97
CA GLY A 194 -10.40 -17.27 34.54
C GLY A 194 -9.67 -18.20 35.50
N THR A 195 -8.43 -17.82 35.82
CA THR A 195 -7.84 -18.04 37.14
C THR A 195 -6.97 -16.84 37.50
N ALA A 196 -7.36 -16.17 38.59
CA ALA A 196 -6.59 -15.13 39.27
C ALA A 196 -6.08 -15.71 40.60
N ALA A 197 -4.77 -15.65 40.80
CA ALA A 197 -4.05 -15.61 42.08
C ALA A 197 -2.60 -15.23 41.71
N GLY A 198 -1.99 -14.11 42.10
CA GLY A 198 -2.20 -13.26 43.27
C GLY A 198 -0.97 -13.42 44.17
N GLU A 199 -0.01 -12.49 44.02
CA GLU A 199 1.06 -12.06 44.96
C GLU A 199 2.06 -13.16 45.37
N GLU A 200 3.39 -13.00 45.45
CA GLU A 200 4.28 -12.23 46.33
C GLU A 200 5.65 -12.17 45.57
N GLU A 201 6.50 -11.15 45.55
CA GLU A 201 7.17 -10.48 46.67
C GLU A 201 7.91 -9.24 46.11
N GLU A 202 7.73 -8.09 46.76
CA GLU A 202 8.43 -6.84 46.52
C GLU A 202 9.52 -6.67 47.61
N ALA A 203 10.67 -6.12 47.20
CA ALA A 203 11.66 -5.41 48.02
C ALA A 203 12.60 -6.23 48.93
N LEU A 204 13.87 -6.31 48.51
CA LEU A 204 14.97 -5.96 49.42
C LEU A 204 15.93 -4.98 48.74
N MET A 205 16.02 -3.81 49.37
CA MET A 205 16.82 -2.65 49.01
C MET A 205 18.33 -2.86 49.21
N LYS A 206 19.09 -2.14 48.37
CA LYS A 206 20.27 -1.29 48.66
C LYS A 206 21.42 -1.86 49.49
N ASP A 207 22.60 -1.84 48.85
CA ASP A 207 23.87 -1.19 49.23
C ASP A 207 24.94 -1.83 48.31
N SER A 208 25.84 -1.15 47.60
CA SER A 208 26.54 0.09 47.87
C SER A 208 26.93 0.82 46.59
N ASP A 209 27.06 2.12 46.80
CA ASP A 209 27.70 3.15 46.00
C ASP A 209 29.17 2.85 45.62
N SER A 210 29.64 3.64 44.64
CA SER A 210 31.03 4.03 44.36
C SER A 210 32.07 2.94 44.03
N ASP A 211 32.58 2.92 42.80
CA ASP A 211 33.82 3.66 42.53
C ASP A 211 34.00 3.90 41.02
N ALA A 212 34.11 5.18 40.67
CA ALA A 212 34.51 5.65 39.36
C ALA A 212 35.99 6.01 39.48
N GLN A 213 36.85 5.29 38.77
CA GLN A 213 38.20 5.77 38.53
C GLN A 213 38.66 5.39 37.13
N GLU A 214 38.67 6.44 36.29
CA GLU A 214 39.68 6.62 35.25
C GLU A 214 41.07 6.50 35.88
N ASP A 215 41.96 5.75 35.24
CA ASP A 215 43.29 6.28 34.92
C ASP A 215 43.98 5.37 33.89
N ALA A 216 44.22 5.95 32.71
CA ALA A 216 45.35 5.65 31.84
C ALA A 216 46.43 6.68 32.21
N PRO A 217 47.75 6.39 32.16
CA PRO A 217 48.41 5.77 31.01
C PRO A 217 49.27 4.53 31.29
#